data_AF-A0A2R6HH35-F1
#
_entry.id   AF-A0A2R6HH35-F1
#
_cell.length_a   1.000
_cell.length_b   1.000
_cell.length_c   1.000
_cell.angle_alpha   90.00
_cell.angle_beta   90.00
_cell.angle_gamma   90.00
#
_symmetry.space_group_name_H-M   'P 1'
#
loop_
_entity.id
_entity.type
_entity.pdbx_description
1 polymer ?
#
loop_
_entity_poly.entity_id
_entity_poly.type
_entity_poly.pdbx_seq_one_letter_code
_entity_poly.pdbx_strand_id
1 'polypeptide(L)'
;MEYTIRRDESVSDEVKRIAEGKIEAGIEHIDGDMDRHKIVHEVRKRCKEVRAAARLVRPVLPTYSEVNAHYRDAARRISDIRDTHAAIETFDDHVRPAAEDDGRLSADTLDGVRETLVNRRDEMATEQDLDQRLANVRADLVEGRERVPGLPIATDGYDAVAGGLRKSYKRARNRMPEAYEDPEFEAFHEW
;
A
#
# COMPACT_ATOMS: atom_id res chain seq x y z
N MET A 1 4.99 7.57 13.45
CA MET A 1 3.88 7.06 14.29
C MET A 1 3.77 5.53 14.19
N GLU A 2 3.78 4.84 15.34
CA GLU A 2 3.70 3.38 15.44
C GLU A 2 2.27 2.83 15.39
N TYR A 3 2.10 1.65 14.80
CA TYR A 3 0.81 0.97 14.70
C TYR A 3 0.47 0.23 16.01
N THR A 4 0.11 0.99 17.04
CA THR A 4 -0.11 0.50 18.41
C THR A 4 -1.38 1.09 18.99
N ILE A 5 -2.20 0.31 19.69
CA ILE A 5 -3.37 0.77 20.47
C ILE A 5 -2.96 0.85 21.94
N ARG A 6 -3.09 2.04 22.54
CA ARG A 6 -2.83 2.29 23.96
C ARG A 6 -4.00 1.79 24.81
N ARG A 7 -3.71 1.24 25.99
CA ARG A 7 -4.73 0.61 26.86
C ARG A 7 -5.62 1.61 27.59
N ASP A 8 -5.12 2.81 27.82
CA ASP A 8 -5.78 3.84 28.64
C ASP A 8 -6.64 4.81 27.81
N GLU A 9 -6.74 4.57 26.50
CA GLU A 9 -7.44 5.42 25.53
C GLU A 9 -8.57 4.61 24.86
N SER A 10 -9.57 5.30 24.30
CA SER A 10 -10.62 4.63 23.54
C SER A 10 -10.04 3.98 22.28
N VAL A 11 -10.49 2.77 21.93
CA VAL A 11 -10.04 2.06 20.72
C VAL A 11 -10.47 2.83 19.47
N SER A 12 -11.62 3.50 19.51
CA SER A 12 -12.05 4.40 18.44
C SER A 12 -11.02 5.51 18.20
N ASP A 13 -10.62 6.22 19.25
CA ASP A 13 -9.67 7.33 19.13
C ASP A 13 -8.27 6.84 18.76
N GLU A 14 -7.86 5.66 19.24
CA GLU A 14 -6.60 5.05 18.86
C GLU A 14 -6.57 4.65 17.38
N VAL A 15 -7.67 4.12 16.84
CA VAL A 15 -7.78 3.81 15.40
C VAL A 15 -7.74 5.09 14.57
N LYS A 16 -8.42 6.16 15.01
CA LYS A 16 -8.37 7.48 14.37
C LYS A 16 -6.96 8.06 14.42
N ARG A 17 -6.28 8.03 15.57
CA ARG A 17 -4.89 8.47 15.74
C ARG A 17 -3.93 7.71 14.83
N ILE A 18 -4.10 6.38 14.70
CA ILE A 18 -3.31 5.57 13.78
C ILE A 18 -3.60 5.99 12.33
N ALA A 19 -4.86 6.14 11.93
CA ALA A 19 -5.17 6.59 10.57
C ALA A 19 -4.54 7.97 10.28
N GLU A 20 -4.79 8.95 11.15
CA GLU A 20 -4.26 10.31 11.06
C GLU A 20 -2.74 10.35 10.95
N GLY A 21 -2.02 9.69 11.87
CA GLY A 21 -0.56 9.69 11.84
C GLY A 21 0.05 8.94 10.64
N LYS A 22 -0.68 8.00 10.00
CA LYS A 22 -0.22 7.40 8.74
C LYS A 22 -0.45 8.33 7.56
N ILE A 23 -1.56 9.06 7.57
CA ILE A 23 -1.87 10.05 6.53
C ILE A 23 -0.86 11.19 6.59
N GLU A 24 -0.58 11.72 7.79
CA GLU A 24 0.40 12.77 8.00
C GLU A 24 1.80 12.34 7.54
N ALA A 25 2.25 11.15 7.93
CA ALA A 25 3.51 10.61 7.41
C ALA A 25 3.52 10.51 5.87
N GLY A 26 2.38 10.18 5.24
CA GLY A 26 2.26 10.16 3.79
C GLY A 26 2.41 11.54 3.16
N ILE A 27 1.85 12.58 3.79
CA ILE A 27 2.00 13.97 3.37
C ILE A 27 3.45 14.42 3.55
N GLU A 28 4.07 14.12 4.69
CA GLU A 28 5.48 14.42 4.97
C GLU A 28 6.43 13.77 3.96
N HIS A 29 6.13 12.55 3.51
CA HIS A 29 6.91 11.90 2.46
C HIS A 29 6.83 12.64 1.13
N ILE A 30 5.67 13.20 0.77
CA ILE A 30 5.50 13.99 -0.46
C ILE A 30 6.18 15.35 -0.36
N ASP A 31 6.07 16.01 0.81
CA ASP A 31 6.57 17.36 1.03
C ASP A 31 8.07 17.39 1.39
N GLY A 32 8.66 16.24 1.69
CA GLY A 32 10.06 16.10 2.09
C GLY A 32 11.03 15.98 0.93
N ASP A 33 12.33 16.01 1.28
CA ASP A 33 13.42 15.78 0.33
C ASP A 33 13.78 14.29 0.32
N MET A 34 13.12 13.54 -0.55
CA MET A 34 13.32 12.10 -0.70
C MET A 34 13.33 11.73 -2.18
N ASP A 35 14.08 10.68 -2.51
CA ASP A 35 13.99 10.05 -3.82
C ASP A 35 12.53 9.75 -4.19
N ARG A 36 12.15 10.12 -5.41
CA ARG A 36 10.78 10.06 -5.93
C ARG A 36 10.19 8.64 -5.91
N HIS A 37 10.99 7.63 -6.24
CA HIS A 37 10.50 6.24 -6.21
C HIS A 37 10.25 5.81 -4.77
N LYS A 38 11.10 6.23 -3.85
CA LYS A 38 10.90 6.00 -2.42
C LYS A 38 9.67 6.72 -1.88
N ILE A 39 9.38 7.96 -2.34
CA ILE A 39 8.11 8.66 -2.03
C ILE A 39 6.91 7.81 -2.47
N VAL A 40 6.89 7.35 -3.73
CA VAL A 40 5.80 6.52 -4.26
C VAL A 40 5.61 5.25 -3.41
N HIS A 41 6.70 4.57 -3.06
CA HIS A 41 6.65 3.37 -2.21
C HIS A 41 6.04 3.68 -0.83
N GLU A 42 6.58 4.68 -0.14
CA GLU A 42 6.17 4.99 1.22
C GLU A 42 4.73 5.53 1.28
N VAL A 43 4.31 6.38 0.35
CA VAL A 43 2.93 6.88 0.25
C VAL A 43 1.93 5.75 0.02
N ARG A 44 2.23 4.82 -0.90
CA ARG A 44 1.39 3.63 -1.13
C ARG A 44 1.29 2.77 0.13
N LYS A 45 2.42 2.58 0.82
CA LYS A 45 2.47 1.85 2.08
C LYS A 45 1.60 2.53 3.15
N ARG A 46 1.67 3.85 3.30
CA ARG A 46 0.81 4.60 4.23
C ARG A 46 -0.68 4.44 3.90
N CYS A 47 -1.05 4.57 2.62
CA CYS A 47 -2.44 4.33 2.18
C CYS A 47 -2.91 2.90 2.51
N LYS A 48 -2.04 1.89 2.35
CA LYS A 48 -2.32 0.50 2.73
C LYS A 48 -2.53 0.37 4.24
N GLU A 49 -1.71 1.01 5.06
CA GLU A 49 -1.83 0.99 6.53
C GLU A 49 -3.12 1.65 7.02
N VAL A 50 -3.53 2.79 6.44
CA VAL A 50 -4.82 3.45 6.75
C VAL A 50 -5.99 2.54 6.43
N ARG A 51 -5.97 1.91 5.25
CA ARG A 51 -7.00 0.94 4.84
C ARG A 51 -7.03 -0.28 5.77
N ALA A 52 -5.88 -0.72 6.27
CA ALA A 52 -5.81 -1.79 7.25
C ALA A 52 -6.45 -1.39 8.58
N ALA A 53 -6.19 -0.17 9.08
CA ALA A 53 -6.82 0.36 10.29
C ALA A 53 -8.35 0.44 10.15
N ALA A 54 -8.85 1.02 9.06
CA ALA A 54 -10.28 1.07 8.77
C ALA A 54 -10.91 -0.34 8.66
N ARG A 55 -10.16 -1.33 8.14
CA ARG A 55 -10.62 -2.72 8.01
C ARG A 55 -10.79 -3.42 9.37
N LEU A 56 -10.05 -3.03 10.40
CA LEU A 56 -10.21 -3.58 11.76
C LEU A 56 -11.56 -3.19 12.36
N VAL A 57 -12.01 -1.96 12.13
CA VAL A 57 -13.29 -1.43 12.65
C VAL A 57 -14.45 -1.53 11.66
N ARG A 58 -14.25 -2.13 10.48
CA ARG A 58 -15.26 -2.20 9.41
C ARG A 58 -16.68 -2.65 9.83
N PRO A 59 -16.91 -3.56 10.80
CA PRO A 59 -18.26 -3.98 11.13
C PRO A 59 -19.04 -2.89 11.88
N VAL A 60 -18.33 -1.94 12.49
CA VAL A 60 -18.87 -0.86 13.33
C VAL A 60 -18.56 0.52 12.76
N LEU A 61 -18.02 0.58 11.53
CA LEU A 61 -17.73 1.81 10.79
C LEU A 61 -18.62 1.84 9.53
N PRO A 62 -19.80 2.51 9.57
CA PRO A 62 -20.72 2.58 8.44
C PRO A 62 -20.09 3.15 7.15
N THR A 63 -19.16 4.10 7.29
CA THR A 63 -18.46 4.75 6.17
C THR A 63 -17.22 3.98 5.69
N TYR A 64 -17.05 2.71 6.10
CA TYR A 64 -15.86 1.91 5.77
C TYR A 64 -15.60 1.83 4.25
N SER A 65 -16.64 1.66 3.44
CA SER A 65 -16.53 1.57 1.98
C SER A 65 -15.94 2.84 1.37
N GLU A 66 -16.39 4.01 1.83
CA GLU A 66 -15.92 5.32 1.41
C GLU A 66 -14.45 5.53 1.80
N VAL A 67 -14.11 5.29 3.07
CA VAL A 67 -12.72 5.37 3.56
C VAL A 67 -11.80 4.44 2.78
N ASN A 68 -12.20 3.18 2.59
CA ASN A 68 -11.40 2.23 1.83
C ASN A 68 -11.29 2.60 0.35
N ALA A 69 -12.30 3.26 -0.24
CA ALA A 69 -12.25 3.74 -1.61
C ALA A 69 -11.29 4.92 -1.77
N HIS A 70 -11.45 5.92 -0.91
CA HIS A 70 -10.62 7.11 -0.88
C HIS A 70 -9.11 6.80 -0.94
N TYR A 71 -8.60 6.04 0.03
CA TYR A 71 -7.17 5.72 0.08
C TYR A 71 -6.72 4.66 -0.93
N ARG A 72 -7.65 3.86 -1.45
CA ARG A 72 -7.34 2.92 -2.55
C ARG A 72 -7.14 3.69 -3.85
N ASP A 73 -8.00 4.67 -4.10
CA ASP A 73 -8.01 5.44 -5.34
C ASP A 73 -6.90 6.48 -5.34
N ALA A 74 -6.58 7.08 -4.18
CA ALA A 74 -5.36 7.87 -4.00
C ALA A 74 -4.09 7.06 -4.38
N ALA A 75 -3.90 5.87 -3.79
CA ALA A 75 -2.75 5.02 -4.11
C ALA A 75 -2.73 4.53 -5.57
N ARG A 76 -3.88 4.44 -6.24
CA ARG A 76 -3.99 4.02 -7.65
C ARG A 76 -3.35 5.00 -8.61
N ARG A 77 -3.37 6.30 -8.31
CA ARG A 77 -2.80 7.37 -9.16
C ARG A 77 -1.29 7.22 -9.43
N ILE A 78 -0.60 6.49 -8.56
CA ILE A 78 0.85 6.26 -8.60
C ILE A 78 1.19 4.75 -8.66
N SER A 79 0.27 3.89 -9.11
CA SER A 79 0.49 2.43 -9.14
C SER A 79 1.40 1.98 -10.26
N ASP A 80 1.16 2.50 -11.45
CA ASP A 80 1.90 2.21 -12.67
C ASP A 80 3.40 2.52 -12.52
N ILE A 81 3.74 3.61 -11.82
CA ILE A 81 5.13 3.98 -11.49
C ILE A 81 5.75 2.98 -10.50
N ARG A 82 4.96 2.42 -9.57
CA ARG A 82 5.46 1.37 -8.68
C ARG A 82 5.67 0.06 -9.43
N ASP A 83 4.78 -0.27 -10.36
CA ASP A 83 4.82 -1.52 -11.11
C ASP A 83 6.04 -1.59 -12.03
N THR A 84 6.42 -0.47 -12.67
CA THR A 84 7.68 -0.40 -13.45
C THR A 84 8.91 -0.57 -12.56
N HIS A 85 8.90 0.01 -11.36
CA HIS A 85 9.99 -0.20 -10.40
C HIS A 85 10.05 -1.64 -9.90
N ALA A 86 8.90 -2.27 -9.64
CA ALA A 86 8.83 -3.67 -9.19
C ALA A 86 9.35 -4.64 -10.26
N ALA A 87 9.14 -4.33 -11.54
CA ALA A 87 9.71 -5.11 -12.65
C ALA A 87 11.25 -5.08 -12.64
N ILE A 88 11.84 -3.91 -12.37
CA ILE A 88 13.31 -3.78 -12.26
C ILE A 88 13.84 -4.53 -11.03
N GLU A 89 13.21 -4.34 -9.85
CA GLU A 89 13.60 -5.07 -8.62
C GLU A 89 13.50 -6.59 -8.82
N THR A 90 12.38 -7.07 -9.37
CA THR A 90 12.20 -8.51 -9.66
C THR A 90 13.25 -9.01 -10.65
N PHE A 91 13.60 -8.20 -11.65
CA PHE A 91 14.64 -8.55 -12.61
C PHE A 91 16.01 -8.65 -11.94
N ASP A 92 16.41 -7.63 -11.18
CA ASP A 92 17.71 -7.54 -10.53
C ASP A 92 17.87 -8.60 -9.41
N ASP A 93 16.82 -8.86 -8.62
CA ASP A 93 16.89 -9.73 -7.44
C ASP A 93 16.61 -11.21 -7.74
N HIS A 94 15.89 -11.52 -8.83
CA HIS A 94 15.43 -12.88 -9.11
C HIS A 94 15.77 -13.37 -10.52
N VAL A 95 15.46 -12.58 -11.56
CA VAL A 95 15.62 -13.04 -12.94
C VAL A 95 17.09 -13.09 -13.35
N ARG A 96 17.84 -12.01 -13.13
CA ARG A 96 19.26 -11.94 -13.49
C ARG A 96 20.08 -13.01 -12.76
N PRO A 97 20.00 -13.17 -11.42
CA PRO A 97 20.76 -14.21 -10.73
C PRO A 97 20.44 -15.62 -11.26
N ALA A 98 19.16 -15.93 -11.51
CA ALA A 98 18.76 -17.23 -12.04
C ALA A 98 19.26 -17.46 -13.48
N ALA A 99 19.25 -16.42 -14.32
CA ALA A 99 19.73 -16.51 -15.70
C ALA A 99 21.26 -16.63 -15.78
N GLU A 100 21.98 -15.94 -14.88
CA GLU A 100 23.44 -16.04 -14.76
C GLU A 100 23.88 -17.42 -14.27
N ASP A 101 23.16 -18.01 -13.30
CA ASP A 101 23.40 -19.38 -12.82
C ASP A 101 23.14 -20.43 -13.91
N ASP A 102 22.10 -20.25 -14.71
CA ASP A 102 21.74 -21.13 -15.82
C ASP A 102 22.72 -21.02 -17.02
N GLY A 103 23.41 -19.88 -17.17
CA GLY A 103 24.45 -19.66 -18.18
C GLY A 103 23.97 -19.62 -19.63
N ARG A 104 22.65 -19.66 -19.88
CA ARG A 104 22.07 -19.67 -21.25
C ARG A 104 21.99 -18.29 -21.89
N LEU A 105 22.10 -17.21 -21.11
CA LEU A 105 22.04 -15.83 -21.59
C LEU A 105 23.36 -15.12 -21.35
N SER A 106 23.78 -14.27 -22.30
CA SER A 106 24.96 -13.43 -22.11
C SER A 106 24.67 -12.25 -21.18
N ALA A 107 25.72 -11.73 -20.52
CA ALA A 107 25.63 -10.51 -19.72
C ALA A 107 25.04 -9.34 -20.54
N ASP A 108 25.51 -9.15 -21.79
CA ASP A 108 24.99 -8.11 -22.69
C ASP A 108 23.48 -8.23 -22.94
N THR A 109 22.95 -9.46 -23.04
CA THR A 109 21.51 -9.69 -23.22
C THR A 109 20.74 -9.27 -21.97
N LEU A 110 21.24 -9.64 -20.79
CA LEU A 110 20.63 -9.27 -19.50
C LEU A 110 20.67 -7.75 -19.28
N ASP A 111 21.75 -7.10 -19.70
CA ASP A 111 21.90 -5.64 -19.61
C ASP A 111 20.93 -4.94 -20.55
N GLY A 112 20.73 -5.43 -21.79
CA GLY A 112 19.73 -4.89 -22.71
C GLY A 112 18.28 -5.05 -22.20
N VAL A 113 17.96 -6.17 -21.54
CA VAL A 113 16.65 -6.35 -20.89
C VAL A 113 16.48 -5.34 -19.76
N ARG A 114 17.50 -5.18 -18.90
CA ARG A 114 17.47 -4.22 -17.81
C ARG A 114 17.30 -2.79 -18.31
N GLU A 115 18.04 -2.40 -19.34
CA GLU A 115 17.95 -1.09 -19.97
C GLU A 115 16.53 -0.82 -20.49
N THR A 116 15.90 -1.81 -21.13
CA THR A 116 14.50 -1.70 -21.59
C THR A 116 13.53 -1.44 -20.42
N LEU A 117 13.72 -2.11 -19.28
CA LEU A 117 12.89 -1.91 -18.09
C LEU A 117 13.10 -0.51 -17.47
N VAL A 118 14.36 -0.05 -17.43
CA VAL A 118 14.74 1.29 -16.95
C VAL A 118 14.15 2.38 -17.85
N ASN A 119 14.31 2.26 -19.17
CA ASN A 119 13.76 3.23 -20.14
C ASN A 119 12.24 3.32 -20.02
N ARG A 120 11.55 2.17 -19.91
CA ARG A 120 10.09 2.15 -19.69
C ARG A 120 9.70 2.85 -18.39
N ARG A 121 10.44 2.65 -17.30
CA ARG A 121 10.21 3.35 -16.04
C ARG A 121 10.36 4.86 -16.23
N ASP A 122 11.42 5.30 -16.90
CA ASP A 122 11.74 6.72 -17.07
C ASP A 122 10.73 7.43 -18.00
N GLU A 123 10.25 6.76 -19.05
CA GLU A 123 9.15 7.24 -19.90
C GLU A 123 7.84 7.40 -19.10
N MET A 124 7.54 6.48 -18.20
CA MET A 124 6.34 6.54 -17.37
C MET A 124 6.46 7.52 -16.19
N ALA A 125 7.68 7.87 -15.81
CA ALA A 125 7.98 8.76 -14.69
C ALA A 125 8.46 10.14 -15.16
N THR A 126 8.02 10.60 -16.34
CA THR A 126 8.30 11.98 -16.78
C THR A 126 8.02 12.95 -15.64
N GLU A 127 8.99 13.83 -15.36
CA GLU A 127 9.05 14.45 -14.04
C GLU A 127 7.78 15.25 -13.71
N GLN A 128 7.24 15.95 -14.70
CA GLN A 128 6.02 16.74 -14.58
C GLN A 128 4.77 15.90 -14.33
N ASP A 129 4.65 14.70 -14.91
CA ASP A 129 3.50 13.82 -14.69
C ASP A 129 3.51 13.26 -13.27
N LEU A 130 4.68 12.83 -12.78
CA LEU A 130 4.80 12.33 -11.41
C LEU A 130 4.52 13.42 -10.38
N ASP A 131 5.03 14.64 -10.57
CA ASP A 131 4.74 15.76 -9.65
C ASP A 131 3.24 16.07 -9.59
N GLN A 132 2.57 16.10 -10.74
CA GLN A 132 1.13 16.34 -10.80
C GLN A 132 0.34 15.22 -10.11
N ARG A 133 0.74 13.96 -10.28
CA ARG A 133 0.14 12.81 -9.60
C ARG A 133 0.37 12.87 -8.10
N LEU A 134 1.58 13.18 -7.63
CA LEU A 134 1.88 13.34 -6.21
C LEU A 134 1.12 14.50 -5.59
N ALA A 135 0.97 15.63 -6.30
CA ALA A 135 0.13 16.74 -5.85
C ALA A 135 -1.34 16.33 -5.67
N ASN A 136 -1.88 15.53 -6.60
CA ASN A 136 -3.24 15.00 -6.51
C ASN A 136 -3.38 14.02 -5.33
N VAL A 137 -2.40 13.12 -5.14
CA VAL A 137 -2.39 12.19 -4.00
C VAL A 137 -2.29 12.96 -2.68
N ARG A 138 -1.46 14.01 -2.62
CA ARG A 138 -1.35 14.88 -1.45
C ARG A 138 -2.70 15.54 -1.13
N ALA A 139 -3.41 16.06 -2.13
CA ALA A 139 -4.74 16.63 -1.94
C ALA A 139 -5.72 15.60 -1.38
N ASP A 140 -5.74 14.38 -1.94
CA ASP A 140 -6.56 13.28 -1.42
C ASP A 140 -6.18 12.95 0.04
N LEU A 141 -4.88 12.92 0.38
CA LEU A 141 -4.43 12.66 1.76
C LEU A 141 -4.89 13.75 2.73
N VAL A 142 -4.80 15.02 2.35
CA VAL A 142 -5.26 16.15 3.18
C VAL A 142 -6.77 16.08 3.41
N GLU A 143 -7.56 15.88 2.35
CA GLU A 143 -9.02 15.69 2.44
C GLU A 143 -9.38 14.50 3.35
N GLY A 144 -8.65 13.40 3.20
CA GLY A 144 -8.84 12.21 4.03
C GLY A 144 -8.55 12.50 5.51
N ARG A 145 -7.45 13.23 5.80
CA ARG A 145 -7.06 13.61 7.17
C ARG A 145 -8.15 14.40 7.86
N GLU A 146 -8.72 15.40 7.18
CA GLU A 146 -9.79 16.25 7.73
C GLU A 146 -11.04 15.48 8.12
N ARG A 147 -11.30 14.33 7.48
CA ARG A 147 -12.45 13.46 7.77
C ARG A 147 -12.22 12.51 8.95
N VAL A 148 -10.96 12.18 9.28
CA VAL A 148 -10.63 11.16 10.29
C VAL A 148 -11.26 11.43 11.66
N PRO A 149 -11.21 12.66 12.22
CA PRO A 149 -11.80 12.94 13.53
C PRO A 149 -13.30 12.62 13.59
N GLY A 150 -14.00 12.86 12.48
CA GLY A 150 -15.45 12.66 12.34
C GLY A 150 -15.90 11.23 12.03
N LEU A 151 -14.99 10.25 11.96
CA LEU A 151 -15.37 8.87 11.62
C LEU A 151 -16.33 8.27 12.67
N PRO A 152 -17.50 7.75 12.26
CA PRO A 152 -18.52 7.24 13.17
C PRO A 152 -18.24 5.76 13.53
N ILE A 153 -17.24 5.53 14.39
CA ILE A 153 -16.96 4.20 14.95
C ILE A 153 -17.95 3.94 16.10
N ALA A 154 -18.90 3.02 15.90
CA ALA A 154 -20.09 2.89 16.74
C ALA A 154 -19.87 2.21 18.10
N THR A 155 -18.75 1.53 18.30
CA THR A 155 -18.44 0.79 19.53
C THR A 155 -17.00 1.02 19.95
N ASP A 156 -16.68 0.68 21.20
CA ASP A 156 -15.35 0.82 21.78
C ASP A 156 -14.82 -0.52 22.33
N GLY A 157 -13.61 -0.51 22.88
CA GLY A 157 -12.93 -1.68 23.44
C GLY A 157 -12.67 -2.76 22.39
N TYR A 158 -12.59 -4.01 22.84
CA TYR A 158 -12.32 -5.14 21.95
C TYR A 158 -13.44 -5.32 20.89
N ASP A 159 -14.68 -5.00 21.22
CA ASP A 159 -15.82 -5.15 20.31
C ASP A 159 -15.68 -4.28 19.04
N ALA A 160 -15.01 -3.13 19.14
CA ALA A 160 -14.71 -2.28 18.00
C ALA A 160 -13.85 -2.98 16.93
N VAL A 161 -12.93 -3.86 17.33
CA VAL A 161 -11.95 -4.49 16.42
C VAL A 161 -12.19 -5.99 16.20
N ALA A 162 -12.90 -6.65 17.11
CA ALA A 162 -13.05 -8.11 17.12
C ALA A 162 -13.68 -8.64 15.83
N GLY A 163 -14.73 -7.99 15.33
CA GLY A 163 -15.40 -8.42 14.11
C GLY A 163 -14.54 -8.25 12.86
N GLY A 164 -13.78 -7.15 12.76
CA GLY A 164 -12.87 -6.92 11.63
C GLY A 164 -11.71 -7.92 11.64
N LEU A 165 -11.10 -8.12 12.81
CA LEU A 165 -10.04 -9.10 13.04
C LEU A 165 -10.49 -10.52 12.68
N ARG A 166 -11.61 -11.01 13.25
CA ARG A 166 -12.15 -12.34 12.95
C ARG A 166 -12.38 -12.53 11.46
N LYS A 167 -13.00 -11.56 10.79
CA LYS A 167 -13.31 -11.69 9.36
C LYS A 167 -12.06 -11.62 8.47
N SER A 168 -11.01 -10.90 8.88
CA SER A 168 -9.73 -10.90 8.15
C SER A 168 -8.97 -12.22 8.37
N TYR A 169 -8.88 -12.69 9.61
CA TYR A 169 -8.24 -13.97 9.93
C TYR A 169 -8.96 -15.16 9.28
N LYS A 170 -10.30 -15.19 9.34
CA LYS A 170 -11.11 -16.23 8.69
C LYS A 170 -10.87 -16.29 7.18
N ARG A 171 -10.76 -15.13 6.52
CA ARG A 171 -10.47 -15.07 5.08
C ARG A 171 -9.10 -15.69 4.77
N ALA A 172 -8.06 -15.26 5.48
CA ALA A 172 -6.72 -15.80 5.31
C ALA A 172 -6.70 -17.32 5.57
N ARG A 173 -7.32 -17.79 6.67
CA ARG A 173 -7.40 -19.23 6.97
C ARG A 173 -8.14 -20.04 5.89
N ASN A 174 -9.19 -19.49 5.30
CA ASN A 174 -9.98 -20.18 4.29
C ASN A 174 -9.30 -20.24 2.92
N ARG A 175 -8.53 -19.21 2.55
CA ARG A 175 -7.85 -19.12 1.24
C ARG A 175 -6.44 -19.73 1.24
N MET A 176 -5.86 -19.93 2.43
CA MET A 176 -4.54 -20.54 2.56
C MET A 176 -4.43 -21.90 1.86
N PRO A 177 -5.38 -22.85 2.00
CA PRO A 177 -5.24 -24.15 1.35
C PRO A 177 -5.19 -24.02 -0.18
N GLU A 178 -6.09 -23.24 -0.78
CA GLU A 178 -6.13 -23.01 -2.23
C GLU A 178 -4.79 -22.41 -2.73
N ALA A 179 -4.26 -21.40 -2.05
CA ALA A 179 -2.99 -20.77 -2.44
C ALA A 179 -1.77 -21.70 -2.35
N TYR A 180 -1.80 -22.73 -1.50
CA TYR A 180 -0.70 -23.68 -1.36
C TYR A 180 -0.92 -24.99 -2.15
N GLU A 181 -2.16 -25.34 -2.47
CA GLU A 181 -2.50 -26.48 -3.32
C GLU A 181 -2.26 -26.16 -4.80
N ASP A 182 -2.62 -24.95 -5.23
CA ASP A 182 -2.36 -24.43 -6.57
C ASP A 182 -1.70 -23.05 -6.47
N PRO A 183 -0.35 -22.99 -6.45
CA PRO A 183 0.41 -21.78 -6.15
C PRO A 183 0.47 -20.79 -7.32
N GLU A 184 -0.70 -20.41 -7.83
CA GLU A 184 -0.86 -19.36 -8.83
C GLU A 184 -0.73 -17.97 -8.19
N PHE A 185 -0.28 -17.01 -9.00
CA PHE A 185 -0.14 -15.61 -8.59
C PHE A 185 -1.45 -15.06 -8.04
N GLU A 186 -2.56 -15.31 -8.73
CA GLU A 186 -3.91 -14.91 -8.35
C GLU A 186 -4.33 -15.50 -7.00
N ALA A 187 -4.04 -16.78 -6.76
CA ALA A 187 -4.40 -17.46 -5.52
C ALA A 187 -3.70 -16.82 -4.31
N PHE A 188 -2.40 -16.51 -4.43
CA PHE A 188 -1.66 -15.77 -3.41
C PHE A 188 -2.08 -14.30 -3.28
N HIS A 189 -2.58 -13.65 -4.35
CA HIS A 189 -3.13 -12.30 -4.28
C HIS A 189 -4.49 -12.24 -3.56
N GLU A 190 -5.25 -13.33 -3.64
CA GLU A 190 -6.53 -13.44 -2.97
C GLU A 190 -6.42 -13.81 -1.48
N TRP A 191 -5.39 -14.56 -1.08
CA TRP A 191 -5.15 -15.00 0.29
C TRP A 191 -4.89 -13.84 1.27
#